data_AF-A0AAJ5FIX1-F1
#
_entry.id   AF-A0AAJ5FIX1-F1
#
_cell.length_a   1.000
_cell.length_b   1.000
_cell.length_c   1.000
_cell.angle_alpha   90.00
_cell.angle_beta   90.00
_cell.angle_gamma   90.00
#
_symmetry.space_group_name_H-M   'P 1'
#
loop_
_entity.id
_entity.type
_entity.pdbx_description
1 polymer ?
#
loop_
_entity_poly.entity_id
_entity_poly.type
_entity_poly.pdbx_seq_one_letter_code
_entity_poly.pdbx_strand_id
1 'polypeptide(L)'
;MSRLWLTGYRSYELGVFGSQDPKLLVIKDTLKKLLIGKLENGMDWLITGGQSGVEQWAAEVGLALKPDYPELKIAMMTPFADFGSNWNENNRGTYTQLASRVDFHQSVSEQPYHGPQQLRNYQEFMLTHTDEAVMVYDLEVEGKPRYDYEAITRFAEQHAYPLTLIDMDWLQESANEYQENLNNGSQFE
;
A
#
# COMPACT_ATOMS: atom_id res chain seq x y z
N MET A 1 6.00 2.35 -19.16
CA MET A 1 6.45 1.93 -17.83
C MET A 1 6.08 3.02 -16.86
N SER A 2 5.18 2.72 -15.93
CA SER A 2 4.64 3.64 -14.94
C SER A 2 4.53 2.90 -13.61
N ARG A 3 5.25 3.42 -12.61
CA ARG A 3 5.50 2.76 -11.32
C ARG A 3 4.81 3.55 -10.22
N LEU A 4 3.85 2.92 -9.56
CA LEU A 4 3.10 3.51 -8.45
C LEU A 4 3.74 3.12 -7.12
N TRP A 5 4.11 4.09 -6.29
CA TRP A 5 4.32 3.86 -4.87
C TRP A 5 2.98 3.88 -4.12
N LEU A 6 2.59 2.78 -3.49
CA LEU A 6 1.42 2.74 -2.62
C LEU A 6 1.83 2.53 -1.16
N THR A 7 1.48 3.47 -0.29
CA THR A 7 1.71 3.42 1.16
C THR A 7 0.48 3.91 1.94
N GLY A 8 0.54 3.91 3.27
CA GLY A 8 -0.54 4.42 4.10
C GLY A 8 -0.48 3.88 5.52
N TYR A 9 -1.61 4.03 6.22
CA TYR A 9 -1.72 3.61 7.62
C TYR A 9 -1.37 2.14 7.85
N ARG A 10 -0.81 1.91 9.04
CA ARG A 10 -0.68 0.57 9.59
C ARG A 10 -2.02 0.06 10.07
N SER A 11 -2.19 -1.26 10.11
CA SER A 11 -3.47 -1.89 10.50
C SER A 11 -4.00 -1.41 11.86
N TYR A 12 -3.11 -1.22 12.85
CA TYR A 12 -3.50 -0.73 14.17
C TYR A 12 -3.92 0.75 14.18
N GLU A 13 -3.43 1.58 13.24
CA GLU A 13 -3.80 2.99 13.13
C GLU A 13 -5.24 3.14 12.60
N LEU A 14 -5.67 2.20 11.75
CA LEU A 14 -7.06 2.09 11.27
C LEU A 14 -7.94 1.24 12.21
N GLY A 15 -7.38 0.70 13.29
CA GLY A 15 -8.07 -0.24 14.19
C GLY A 15 -8.64 -1.46 13.47
N VAL A 16 -7.96 -1.94 12.42
CA VAL A 16 -8.38 -3.08 11.60
C VAL A 16 -7.70 -4.34 12.11
N PHE A 17 -8.49 -5.33 12.53
CA PHE A 17 -7.97 -6.55 13.14
C PHE A 17 -8.56 -7.80 12.51
N GLY A 18 -7.69 -8.63 11.94
CA GLY A 18 -8.09 -9.88 11.30
C GLY A 18 -8.60 -9.69 9.86
N SER A 19 -8.79 -10.81 9.17
CA SER A 19 -9.07 -10.82 7.72
C SER A 19 -10.54 -10.61 7.35
N GLN A 20 -11.45 -10.70 8.33
CA GLN A 20 -12.91 -10.59 8.15
C GLN A 20 -13.47 -9.25 8.68
N ASP A 21 -12.59 -8.31 9.03
CA ASP A 21 -13.01 -6.98 9.47
C ASP A 21 -13.71 -6.26 8.30
N PRO A 22 -14.95 -5.77 8.46
CA PRO A 22 -15.66 -5.05 7.40
C PRO A 22 -14.87 -3.87 6.84
N LYS A 23 -14.09 -3.16 7.68
CA LYS A 23 -13.24 -2.06 7.23
C LYS A 23 -12.16 -2.54 6.27
N LEU A 24 -11.59 -3.72 6.51
CA LEU A 24 -10.60 -4.31 5.61
C LEU A 24 -11.20 -4.64 4.25
N LEU A 25 -12.43 -5.16 4.22
CA LEU A 25 -13.13 -5.47 2.97
C LEU A 25 -13.34 -4.20 2.14
N VAL A 26 -13.80 -3.13 2.77
CA VAL A 26 -13.96 -1.82 2.12
C VAL A 26 -12.61 -1.30 1.61
N ILE A 27 -11.57 -1.27 2.45
CA ILE A 27 -10.24 -0.78 2.05
C ILE A 27 -9.70 -1.58 0.85
N LYS A 28 -9.84 -2.91 0.86
CA LYS A 28 -9.39 -3.74 -0.26
C LYS A 28 -10.21 -3.50 -1.53
N ASP A 29 -11.52 -3.27 -1.42
CA ASP A 29 -12.35 -2.90 -2.57
C ASP A 29 -11.94 -1.52 -3.14
N THR A 30 -11.73 -0.52 -2.29
CA THR A 30 -11.21 0.80 -2.69
C THR A 30 -9.87 0.68 -3.41
N LEU A 31 -8.92 -0.04 -2.82
CA LEU A 31 -7.60 -0.28 -3.41
C LEU A 31 -7.72 -1.03 -4.75
N LYS A 32 -8.63 -2.00 -4.86
CA LYS A 32 -8.87 -2.75 -6.09
C LYS A 32 -9.37 -1.84 -7.22
N LYS A 33 -10.40 -1.03 -6.95
CA LYS A 33 -10.95 -0.08 -7.93
C LYS A 33 -9.89 0.94 -8.37
N LEU A 34 -9.14 1.48 -7.41
CA LEU A 34 -8.05 2.41 -7.69
C LEU A 34 -6.97 1.76 -8.57
N LEU A 35 -6.47 0.57 -8.19
CA LEU A 35 -5.42 -0.12 -8.95
C LEU A 35 -5.90 -0.50 -10.36
N ILE A 36 -7.14 -0.94 -10.53
CA ILE A 36 -7.74 -1.18 -11.86
C ILE A 36 -7.67 0.10 -12.71
N GLY A 37 -8.13 1.23 -12.17
CA GLY A 37 -8.05 2.50 -12.88
C GLY A 37 -6.61 2.90 -13.25
N LYS A 38 -5.64 2.65 -12.36
CA LYS A 38 -4.21 2.90 -12.65
C LYS A 38 -3.68 1.97 -13.75
N LEU A 39 -4.02 0.68 -13.70
CA LEU A 39 -3.65 -0.33 -14.70
C LEU A 39 -4.21 0.01 -16.09
N GLU A 40 -5.49 0.38 -16.17
CA GLU A 40 -6.14 0.81 -17.42
C GLU A 40 -5.51 2.08 -17.99
N ASN A 41 -4.92 2.92 -17.15
CA ASN A 41 -4.15 4.11 -17.53
C ASN A 41 -2.65 3.82 -17.74
N GLY A 42 -2.24 2.55 -17.82
CA GLY A 42 -0.89 2.15 -18.22
C GLY A 42 0.13 2.00 -17.09
N MET A 43 -0.30 1.98 -15.82
CA MET A 43 0.53 1.50 -14.71
C MET A 43 0.91 0.03 -14.95
N ASP A 44 2.17 -0.32 -14.77
CA ASP A 44 2.67 -1.70 -14.90
C ASP A 44 3.45 -2.19 -13.67
N TRP A 45 3.79 -1.30 -12.74
CA TRP A 45 4.41 -1.67 -11.46
C TRP A 45 3.67 -1.08 -10.26
N LEU A 46 3.29 -1.97 -9.34
CA LEU A 46 2.91 -1.61 -7.98
C LEU A 46 4.12 -1.80 -7.06
N ILE A 47 4.60 -0.72 -6.46
CA ILE A 47 5.73 -0.73 -5.51
C ILE A 47 5.21 -0.32 -4.13
N THR A 48 5.47 -1.15 -3.13
CA THR A 48 4.99 -0.95 -1.76
C THR A 48 6.08 -1.31 -0.75
N GLY A 49 5.85 -0.96 0.51
CA GLY A 49 6.66 -1.42 1.62
C GLY A 49 6.18 -2.73 2.24
N GLY A 50 6.80 -3.11 3.35
CA GLY A 50 6.48 -4.32 4.09
C GLY A 50 5.57 -4.12 5.30
N GLN A 51 5.20 -2.89 5.69
CA GLN A 51 4.50 -2.61 6.95
C GLN A 51 3.12 -3.26 6.99
N SER A 52 2.74 -3.77 8.17
CA SER A 52 1.40 -4.34 8.38
C SER A 52 0.33 -3.26 8.18
N GLY A 53 -0.66 -3.50 7.32
CA GLY A 53 -1.69 -2.53 6.96
C GLY A 53 -1.74 -2.31 5.46
N VAL A 54 -1.89 -1.05 5.07
CA VAL A 54 -2.14 -0.64 3.67
C VAL A 54 -1.09 -1.17 2.71
N GLU A 55 0.19 -1.13 3.09
CA GLU A 55 1.29 -1.60 2.23
C GLU A 55 1.16 -3.09 1.86
N GLN A 56 0.89 -3.94 2.85
CA GLN A 56 0.65 -5.38 2.62
C GLN A 56 -0.68 -5.64 1.91
N TRP A 57 -1.75 -4.91 2.25
CA TRP A 57 -3.05 -5.08 1.59
C TRP A 57 -3.01 -4.69 0.12
N ALA A 58 -2.25 -3.66 -0.24
CA ALA A 58 -2.02 -3.28 -1.63
C ALA A 58 -1.34 -4.41 -2.41
N ALA A 59 -0.28 -5.03 -1.86
CA ALA A 59 0.36 -6.18 -2.50
C ALA A 59 -0.61 -7.37 -2.64
N GLU A 60 -1.44 -7.66 -1.63
CA GLU A 60 -2.45 -8.72 -1.71
C GLU A 60 -3.48 -8.45 -2.80
N VAL A 61 -3.98 -7.22 -2.91
CA VAL A 61 -4.93 -6.80 -3.96
C VAL A 61 -4.27 -6.86 -5.33
N GLY A 62 -3.05 -6.34 -5.47
CA GLY A 62 -2.29 -6.43 -6.71
C GLY A 62 -2.11 -7.87 -7.18
N LEU A 63 -1.74 -8.79 -6.27
CA LEU A 63 -1.59 -10.21 -6.57
C LEU A 63 -2.90 -10.84 -7.06
N ALA A 64 -4.04 -10.42 -6.49
CA ALA A 64 -5.36 -10.88 -6.91
C ALA A 64 -5.78 -10.35 -8.30
N LEU A 65 -5.20 -9.23 -8.74
CA LEU A 65 -5.46 -8.65 -10.07
C LEU A 65 -4.59 -9.25 -11.19
N LYS A 66 -3.47 -9.88 -10.86
CA LYS A 66 -2.55 -10.45 -11.88
C LYS A 66 -3.20 -11.41 -12.90
N PRO A 67 -4.20 -12.25 -12.56
CA PRO A 67 -4.87 -13.09 -13.56
C PRO A 67 -5.51 -12.30 -14.70
N ASP A 68 -6.05 -11.11 -14.40
CA ASP A 68 -6.68 -10.22 -15.37
C ASP A 68 -5.67 -9.22 -15.99
N TYR A 69 -4.60 -8.92 -15.26
CA TYR A 69 -3.54 -7.98 -15.65
C TYR A 69 -2.15 -8.65 -15.58
N PRO A 70 -1.81 -9.54 -16.53
CA PRO A 70 -0.59 -10.37 -16.46
C PRO A 70 0.72 -9.56 -16.55
N GLU A 71 0.67 -8.34 -17.09
CA GLU A 71 1.81 -7.43 -17.18
C GLU A 71 2.11 -6.71 -15.85
N LEU A 72 1.17 -6.73 -14.89
CA LEU A 72 1.36 -6.13 -13.57
C LEU A 72 2.49 -6.84 -12.82
N LYS A 73 3.48 -6.06 -12.40
CA LYS A 73 4.54 -6.50 -11.50
C LYS A 73 4.42 -5.82 -10.14
N ILE A 74 4.77 -6.57 -9.10
CA ILE A 74 4.67 -6.11 -7.72
C ILE A 74 6.05 -6.18 -7.07
N ALA A 75 6.50 -5.04 -6.55
CA ALA A 75 7.73 -4.94 -5.77
C ALA A 75 7.42 -4.58 -4.31
N MET A 76 8.02 -5.31 -3.38
CA MET A 76 8.00 -4.99 -1.96
C MET A 76 9.40 -4.57 -1.53
N MET A 77 9.56 -3.32 -1.11
CA MET A 77 10.84 -2.75 -0.70
C MET A 77 10.86 -2.56 0.81
N THR A 78 11.94 -2.95 1.48
CA THR A 78 12.09 -2.72 2.93
C THR A 78 13.27 -1.80 3.24
N PRO A 79 13.21 -1.00 4.31
CA PRO A 79 14.29 -0.06 4.63
C PRO A 79 15.59 -0.73 5.11
N PHE A 80 15.54 -1.95 5.65
CA PHE A 80 16.68 -2.66 6.24
C PHE A 80 16.45 -4.18 6.25
N ALA A 81 17.50 -4.98 6.48
CA ALA A 81 17.48 -6.43 6.26
C ALA A 81 16.63 -7.22 7.27
N ASP A 82 16.64 -6.86 8.55
CA ASP A 82 15.91 -7.56 9.62
C ASP A 82 14.50 -6.98 9.84
N PHE A 83 13.87 -6.48 8.77
CA PHE A 83 12.56 -5.88 8.81
C PHE A 83 11.49 -6.86 9.31
N GLY A 84 10.69 -6.43 10.30
CA GLY A 84 9.66 -7.26 10.93
C GLY A 84 10.19 -8.33 11.88
N SER A 85 11.50 -8.33 12.22
CA SER A 85 12.10 -9.31 13.14
C SER A 85 11.49 -9.30 14.55
N ASN A 86 10.94 -8.16 14.98
CA ASN A 86 10.29 -7.96 16.27
C ASN A 86 8.78 -8.28 16.26
N TRP A 87 8.21 -8.71 15.13
CA TRP A 87 6.81 -9.09 15.07
C TRP A 87 6.56 -10.47 15.68
N ASN A 88 5.34 -10.70 16.14
CA ASN A 88 4.91 -12.03 16.56
C ASN A 88 4.97 -13.03 15.37
N GLU A 89 4.99 -14.31 15.69
CA GLU A 89 5.17 -15.38 14.69
C GLU A 89 4.11 -15.36 13.59
N ASN A 90 2.85 -15.08 13.95
CA ASN A 90 1.76 -14.98 12.98
C ASN A 90 1.99 -13.85 11.98
N ASN A 91 2.26 -12.63 12.46
CA ASN A 91 2.47 -11.46 11.62
C ASN A 91 3.72 -11.60 10.75
N ARG A 92 4.79 -12.17 11.30
CA ARG A 92 6.01 -12.48 10.53
C ARG A 92 5.73 -13.53 9.47
N GLY A 93 4.95 -14.56 9.79
CA GLY A 93 4.52 -15.60 8.84
C GLY A 93 3.70 -15.03 7.68
N THR A 94 2.72 -14.18 7.96
CA THR A 94 1.92 -13.48 6.95
C THR A 94 2.79 -12.65 6.02
N TYR A 95 3.69 -11.84 6.59
CA TYR A 95 4.61 -11.02 5.81
C TYR A 95 5.53 -11.86 4.93
N THR A 96 6.18 -12.89 5.47
CA THR A 96 7.09 -13.76 4.70
C THR A 96 6.36 -14.48 3.57
N GLN A 97 5.13 -14.94 3.79
CA GLN A 97 4.32 -15.57 2.74
C GLN A 97 3.92 -14.58 1.65
N LEU A 98 3.63 -13.33 2.00
CA LEU A 98 3.30 -12.30 1.02
C LEU A 98 4.54 -11.90 0.21
N ALA A 99 5.67 -11.67 0.87
CA ALA A 99 6.94 -11.29 0.26
C ALA A 99 7.46 -12.37 -0.72
N SER A 100 7.18 -13.65 -0.48
CA SER A 100 7.60 -14.72 -1.39
C SER A 100 6.73 -14.84 -2.66
N ARG A 101 5.60 -14.15 -2.71
CA ARG A 101 4.64 -14.19 -3.83
C ARG A 101 4.74 -13.00 -4.78
N VAL A 102 5.34 -11.89 -4.34
CA VAL A 102 5.55 -10.70 -5.18
C VAL A 102 6.68 -10.96 -6.18
N ASP A 103 6.74 -10.18 -7.25
CA ASP A 103 7.73 -10.35 -8.33
C ASP A 103 9.15 -9.94 -7.90
N PHE A 104 9.25 -9.00 -6.96
CA PHE A 104 10.52 -8.53 -6.42
C PHE A 104 10.39 -8.17 -4.94
N HIS A 105 11.32 -8.64 -4.12
CA HIS A 105 11.41 -8.27 -2.71
C HIS A 105 12.86 -8.05 -2.34
N GLN A 106 13.19 -6.87 -1.80
CA GLN A 106 14.55 -6.56 -1.37
C GLN A 106 14.58 -5.41 -0.35
N SER A 107 15.59 -5.43 0.52
CA SER A 107 15.89 -4.31 1.40
C SER A 107 16.81 -3.27 0.73
N VAL A 108 16.49 -1.99 0.88
CA VAL A 108 17.34 -0.86 0.44
C VAL A 108 18.69 -0.87 1.16
N SER A 109 18.70 -1.27 2.43
CA SER A 109 19.91 -1.54 3.21
C SER A 109 20.02 -3.03 3.51
N GLU A 110 21.16 -3.63 3.17
CA GLU A 110 21.51 -5.01 3.56
C GLU A 110 21.88 -5.14 5.05
N GLN A 111 22.07 -4.01 5.75
CA GLN A 111 22.33 -3.99 7.19
C GLN A 111 21.03 -4.04 8.01
N PRO A 112 21.07 -4.57 9.25
CA PRO A 112 19.98 -4.46 10.21
C PRO A 112 19.59 -3.02 10.53
N TYR A 113 18.51 -2.80 11.30
CA TYR A 113 18.13 -1.46 11.72
C TYR A 113 19.20 -0.79 12.62
N HIS A 114 19.76 0.31 12.14
CA HIS A 114 20.74 1.16 12.82
C HIS A 114 20.22 2.55 13.13
N GLY A 115 19.18 3.04 12.43
CA GLY A 115 18.55 4.31 12.78
C GLY A 115 17.72 4.97 11.68
N PRO A 116 17.21 6.18 11.96
CA PRO A 116 16.26 6.87 11.06
C PRO A 116 16.80 7.18 9.66
N GLN A 117 18.12 7.18 9.46
CA GLN A 117 18.71 7.38 8.14
C GLN A 117 18.28 6.29 7.15
N GLN A 118 18.12 5.04 7.60
CA GLN A 118 17.64 3.96 6.72
C GLN A 118 16.20 4.18 6.25
N LEU A 119 15.36 4.78 7.10
CA LEU A 119 13.99 5.15 6.74
C LEU A 119 13.98 6.28 5.71
N ARG A 120 14.84 7.30 5.88
CA ARG A 120 15.00 8.36 4.88
C ARG A 120 15.56 7.85 3.55
N ASN A 121 16.54 6.95 3.59
CA ASN A 121 17.09 6.32 2.39
C ASN A 121 16.03 5.49 1.66
N TYR A 122 15.15 4.81 2.40
CA TYR A 122 14.00 4.12 1.83
C TYR A 122 13.05 5.10 1.13
N GLN A 123 12.65 6.20 1.79
CA GLN A 123 11.79 7.21 1.17
C GLN A 123 12.42 7.79 -0.11
N GLU A 124 13.70 8.17 -0.06
CA GLU A 124 14.45 8.66 -1.23
C GLU A 124 14.47 7.62 -2.35
N PHE A 125 14.71 6.35 -2.02
CA PHE A 125 14.69 5.26 -2.99
C PHE A 125 13.31 5.15 -3.66
N MET A 126 12.23 5.13 -2.88
CA MET A 126 10.88 5.03 -3.42
C MET A 126 10.57 6.21 -4.35
N LEU A 127 10.82 7.45 -3.90
CA LEU A 127 10.57 8.67 -4.67
C LEU A 127 11.35 8.74 -5.98
N THR A 128 12.61 8.31 -5.98
CA THR A 128 13.47 8.34 -7.18
C THR A 128 13.25 7.17 -8.13
N HIS A 129 12.54 6.13 -7.70
CA HIS A 129 12.29 4.90 -8.48
C HIS A 129 10.82 4.66 -8.82
N THR A 130 9.93 5.58 -8.46
CA THR A 130 8.51 5.57 -8.84
C THR A 130 8.14 6.85 -9.57
N ASP A 131 6.99 6.83 -10.22
CA ASP A 131 6.51 7.92 -11.08
C ASP A 131 5.34 8.68 -10.43
N GLU A 132 4.66 8.06 -9.46
CA GLU A 132 3.56 8.63 -8.71
C GLU A 132 3.39 7.94 -7.35
N ALA A 133 2.67 8.59 -6.42
CA ALA A 133 2.29 7.99 -5.15
C ALA A 133 0.77 7.98 -4.92
N VAL A 134 0.32 6.93 -4.25
CA VAL A 134 -1.00 6.85 -3.61
C VAL A 134 -0.80 6.59 -2.13
N MET A 135 -1.51 7.33 -1.30
CA MET A 135 -1.53 7.12 0.14
C MET A 135 -2.95 6.90 0.65
N VAL A 136 -3.17 5.83 1.41
CA VAL A 136 -4.31 5.79 2.33
C VAL A 136 -3.93 6.57 3.57
N TYR A 137 -4.26 7.86 3.56
CA TYR A 137 -3.85 8.82 4.58
C TYR A 137 -4.80 10.01 4.61
N ASP A 138 -5.21 10.38 5.82
CA ASP A 138 -6.05 11.55 6.09
C ASP A 138 -5.19 12.61 6.80
N LEU A 139 -5.21 13.84 6.28
CA LEU A 139 -4.38 14.95 6.78
C LEU A 139 -4.82 15.43 8.16
N GLU A 140 -6.07 15.19 8.54
CA GLU A 140 -6.63 15.56 9.84
C GLU A 140 -6.34 14.51 10.92
N VAL A 141 -5.94 13.30 10.51
CA VAL A 141 -5.68 12.18 11.41
C VAL A 141 -4.17 11.93 11.52
N GLU A 142 -3.60 12.21 12.69
CA GLU A 142 -2.19 11.93 12.97
C GLU A 142 -1.86 10.45 12.79
N GLY A 143 -0.67 10.17 12.25
CA GLY A 143 -0.19 8.82 12.06
C GLY A 143 1.23 8.76 11.52
N LYS A 144 1.77 7.55 11.46
CA LYS A 144 3.06 7.25 10.83
C LYS A 144 3.12 7.60 9.34
N PRO A 145 2.03 7.52 8.54
CA PRO A 145 2.12 7.91 7.12
C PRO A 145 2.49 9.38 6.91
N ARG A 146 2.31 10.25 7.92
CA ARG A 146 2.74 11.65 7.88
C ARG A 146 4.18 11.82 7.39
N TYR A 147 5.09 10.94 7.79
CA TYR A 147 6.50 11.02 7.38
C TYR A 147 6.67 10.80 5.86
N ASP A 148 5.90 9.88 5.27
CA ASP A 148 5.94 9.63 3.83
C ASP A 148 5.22 10.77 3.09
N TYR A 149 4.11 11.26 3.62
CA TYR A 149 3.39 12.41 3.06
C TYR A 149 4.28 13.66 2.97
N GLU A 150 4.98 14.00 4.06
CA GLU A 150 5.91 15.14 4.08
C GLU A 150 7.06 14.96 3.09
N ALA A 151 7.59 13.73 2.94
CA ALA A 151 8.65 13.43 1.98
C ALA A 151 8.16 13.55 0.52
N ILE A 152 6.99 12.98 0.20
CA ILE A 152 6.38 13.06 -1.13
C ILE A 152 6.04 14.49 -1.49
N THR A 153 5.41 15.23 -0.58
CA THR A 153 5.02 16.64 -0.82
C THR A 153 6.25 17.49 -1.12
N ARG A 154 7.32 17.35 -0.33
CA ARG A 154 8.58 18.06 -0.57
C ARG A 154 9.21 17.67 -1.90
N PHE A 155 9.17 16.39 -2.27
CA PHE A 155 9.71 15.93 -3.55
C PHE A 155 8.92 16.51 -4.75
N ALA A 156 7.59 16.56 -4.64
CA ALA A 156 6.68 17.10 -5.64
C ALA A 156 6.81 18.62 -5.86
N GLU A 157 7.37 19.38 -4.90
CA GLU A 157 7.70 20.80 -5.10
C GLU A 157 8.72 21.03 -6.23
N GLN A 158 9.55 20.01 -6.53
CA GLN A 158 10.66 20.09 -7.48
C GLN A 158 10.54 19.11 -8.65
N HIS A 159 9.59 18.17 -8.58
CA HIS A 159 9.43 17.09 -9.56
C HIS A 159 7.96 16.93 -9.94
N ALA A 160 7.69 16.55 -11.19
CA ALA A 160 6.35 16.16 -11.63
C ALA A 160 6.00 14.78 -11.05
N TYR A 161 5.60 14.75 -9.78
CA TYR A 161 5.35 13.54 -9.02
C TYR A 161 3.96 13.65 -8.37
N PRO A 162 2.90 13.17 -9.03
CA PRO A 162 1.54 13.31 -8.52
C PRO A 162 1.33 12.43 -7.28
N LEU A 163 0.57 12.97 -6.33
CA LEU A 163 0.15 12.30 -5.11
C LEU A 163 -1.39 12.20 -5.10
N THR A 164 -1.91 10.99 -4.92
CA THR A 164 -3.34 10.75 -4.66
C THR A 164 -3.52 10.37 -3.19
N LEU A 165 -4.44 11.03 -2.48
CA LEU A 165 -4.82 10.67 -1.13
C LEU A 165 -6.17 9.94 -1.15
N ILE A 166 -6.23 8.81 -0.45
CA ILE A 166 -7.46 8.12 -0.06
C ILE A 166 -7.64 8.47 1.43
N ASP A 167 -8.42 9.52 1.70
CA ASP A 167 -8.75 10.00 3.04
C ASP A 167 -9.95 9.25 3.63
N MET A 168 -10.38 9.64 4.84
CA MET A 168 -11.50 8.96 5.50
C MET A 168 -12.83 9.20 4.79
N ASP A 169 -13.02 10.36 4.15
CA ASP A 169 -14.23 10.68 3.40
C ASP A 169 -14.36 9.75 2.19
N TRP A 170 -13.29 9.55 1.41
CA TRP A 170 -13.30 8.59 0.30
C TRP A 170 -13.52 7.15 0.80
N LEU A 171 -12.91 6.74 1.91
CA LEU A 171 -13.19 5.42 2.49
C LEU A 171 -14.65 5.27 2.93
N GLN A 172 -15.27 6.33 3.44
CA GLN A 172 -16.68 6.34 3.83
C GLN A 172 -17.61 6.24 2.62
N GLU A 173 -17.33 6.96 1.54
CA GLU A 173 -18.04 6.83 0.26
C GLU A 173 -17.90 5.41 -0.30
N SER A 174 -16.68 4.87 -0.28
CA SER A 174 -16.41 3.50 -0.71
C SER A 174 -17.19 2.46 0.11
N ALA A 175 -17.33 2.70 1.43
CA ALA A 175 -18.09 1.82 2.31
C ALA A 175 -19.58 1.81 1.95
N ASN A 176 -20.14 2.98 1.64
CA ASN A 176 -21.54 3.10 1.23
C ASN A 176 -21.79 2.36 -0.09
N GLU A 177 -20.95 2.60 -1.10
CA GLU A 177 -21.01 1.88 -2.38
C GLU A 177 -20.88 0.36 -2.21
N TYR A 178 -19.94 -0.07 -1.38
CA TYR A 178 -19.69 -1.49 -1.12
C TYR A 178 -20.93 -2.15 -0.51
N GLN A 179 -21.58 -1.49 0.45
CA GLN A 179 -22.81 -1.99 1.06
C GLN A 179 -23.99 -2.02 0.08
N GLU A 180 -24.14 -1.00 -0.77
CA GLU A 180 -25.17 -0.97 -1.82
C GLU A 180 -24.99 -2.11 -2.82
N ASN A 181 -23.75 -2.37 -3.25
CA ASN A 181 -23.44 -3.48 -4.16
C ASN A 181 -23.74 -4.85 -3.54
N LEU A 182 -23.45 -5.04 -2.25
CA LEU A 182 -23.82 -6.27 -1.53
C LEU A 182 -25.35 -6.44 -1.47
N ASN A 183 -26.07 -5.38 -1.14
CA ASN A 183 -27.54 -5.39 -1.08
C ASN A 183 -28.16 -5.67 -2.44
N ASN A 184 -27.58 -5.16 -3.52
CA ASN A 184 -28.05 -5.40 -4.88
C ASN A 184 -27.70 -6.81 -5.36
N GLY A 185 -26.48 -7.30 -5.12
CA GLY A 185 -26.07 -8.67 -5.46
C GLY A 185 -26.91 -9.73 -4.78
N SER A 186 -27.30 -9.50 -3.51
CA SER A 186 -28.17 -10.39 -2.73
C SER A 186 -29.63 -10.42 -3.19
N GLN A 187 -30.05 -9.47 -4.05
CA GLN A 187 -31.41 -9.44 -4.62
C GLN A 187 -31.53 -10.24 -5.93
N PHE A 188 -30.40 -10.71 -6.48
CA PHE A 188 -30.36 -11.49 -7.73
C PHE A 188 -29.98 -12.97 -7.53
N GLU A 189 -29.84 -13.42 -6.27
CA GLU A 189 -29.73 -14.84 -5.87
C GLU A 189 -31.06 -15.36 -5.32
#